data_AF-A0A921ZHQ4-F1
#
_entry.id   AF-A0A921ZHQ4-F1
#
_cell.length_a   1.000
_cell.length_b   1.000
_cell.length_c   1.000
_cell.angle_alpha   90.00
_cell.angle_beta   90.00
_cell.angle_gamma   90.00
#
_symmetry.space_group_name_H-M   'P 1'
#
loop_
_entity.id
_entity.type
_entity.pdbx_description
1 polymer ?
#
loop_
_entity_poly.entity_id
_entity_poly.type
_entity_poly.pdbx_seq_one_letter_code
_entity_poly.pdbx_strand_id
1 'polypeptide(L)'
;MFQRRYLATMLRTVICQKKLVLGSCGVPKDRICNYIFWTKRNTLSKMAFRGVLRMGVRKLQVRNFADAAPKGDEMALTFAAGNKVFYDKQVVRQIDVPSFSGAFGILPKHVPTLAVLRPGVVTVVENDGKQSKIFVSSGTVTVNDDSSVQVLAEEAHPLENIDRSAAQEALSKAQSELSSASNEKVIYKSLVVECTTTSIVFLGT
;
A
#
# COMPACT_ATOMS: atom_id res chain seq x y z
N MET A 1 12.09 -31.45 15.24
CA MET A 1 13.58 -31.34 15.17
C MET A 1 14.12 -30.54 13.98
N PHE A 2 13.35 -30.27 12.92
CA PHE A 2 13.84 -29.60 11.70
C PHE A 2 13.98 -28.06 11.81
N GLN A 3 13.11 -27.41 12.61
CA GLN A 3 13.11 -25.95 12.82
C GLN A 3 14.30 -25.43 13.66
N ARG A 4 14.76 -26.17 14.69
CA ARG A 4 15.88 -25.75 15.55
C ARG A 4 17.25 -25.78 14.84
N ARG A 5 17.41 -26.59 13.78
CA ARG A 5 18.65 -26.64 13.00
C ARG A 5 18.79 -25.47 12.02
N TYR A 6 17.69 -24.96 11.46
CA TYR A 6 17.73 -23.83 10.53
C TYR A 6 18.14 -22.51 11.20
N LEU A 7 17.67 -22.27 12.44
CA LEU A 7 18.02 -21.08 13.21
C LEU A 7 19.52 -21.01 13.55
N ALA A 8 20.14 -22.16 13.86
CA ALA A 8 21.55 -22.24 14.21
C ALA A 8 22.48 -21.95 13.02
N THR A 9 22.04 -22.30 11.80
CA THR A 9 22.81 -22.03 10.57
C THR A 9 22.72 -20.57 10.16
N MET A 10 21.55 -19.93 10.30
CA MET A 10 21.37 -18.48 10.02
C MET A 10 22.13 -17.59 11.00
N LEU A 11 22.13 -17.92 12.30
CA LEU A 11 22.85 -17.12 13.31
C LEU A 11 24.37 -17.14 13.08
N ARG A 12 24.92 -18.24 12.57
CA ARG A 12 26.36 -18.33 12.25
C ARG A 12 26.77 -17.51 11.02
N THR A 13 25.89 -17.36 10.03
CA THR A 13 26.19 -16.54 8.84
C THR A 13 26.13 -15.04 9.13
N VAL A 14 25.21 -14.60 10.01
CA VAL A 14 25.08 -13.18 10.37
C VAL A 14 26.24 -12.70 11.25
N ILE A 15 26.72 -13.53 12.18
CA ILE A 15 27.90 -13.20 13.01
C ILE A 15 29.18 -13.12 12.16
N CYS A 16 29.28 -13.91 11.09
CA CYS A 16 30.47 -13.91 10.22
C CYS A 16 30.52 -12.69 9.28
N GLN A 17 29.36 -12.25 8.76
CA GLN A 17 29.26 -11.03 7.95
C GLN A 17 29.56 -9.76 8.76
N LYS A 18 29.12 -9.69 10.02
CA LYS A 18 29.33 -8.52 10.89
C LYS A 18 30.79 -8.35 11.36
N LYS A 19 31.61 -9.40 11.31
CA LYS A 19 33.04 -9.36 11.68
C LYS A 19 33.99 -9.03 10.52
N LEU A 20 33.54 -9.13 9.27
CA LEU A 20 34.31 -8.75 8.08
C LEU A 20 34.34 -7.23 7.84
N VAL A 21 33.34 -6.49 8.34
CA VAL A 21 33.20 -5.04 8.11
C VAL A 21 33.98 -4.19 9.13
N LEU A 22 34.39 -4.74 10.28
CA LEU A 22 35.04 -4.00 11.37
C LEU A 22 36.56 -4.24 11.53
N GLY A 23 37.22 -4.79 10.51
CA GLY A 23 38.68 -4.67 10.34
C GLY A 23 39.56 -5.09 11.53
N SER A 24 39.08 -5.95 12.43
CA SER A 24 39.80 -6.35 13.63
C SER A 24 39.53 -7.82 13.94
N CYS A 25 40.18 -8.70 13.18
CA CYS A 25 40.29 -10.11 13.54
C CYS A 25 41.74 -10.54 13.39
N GLY A 26 42.50 -10.39 14.49
CA GLY A 26 43.79 -11.04 14.69
C GLY A 26 43.61 -12.54 14.84
N VAL A 27 43.36 -13.24 13.73
CA VAL A 27 43.31 -14.71 13.68
C VAL A 27 44.39 -15.17 12.68
N PRO A 28 45.30 -16.09 13.09
CA PRO A 28 46.38 -16.55 12.23
C PRO A 28 45.87 -17.29 10.98
N LYS A 29 46.64 -17.15 9.88
CA LYS A 29 46.30 -17.55 8.49
C LYS A 29 46.18 -19.07 8.27
N ASP A 30 46.49 -19.91 9.25
CA ASP A 30 46.48 -21.36 9.17
C ASP A 30 45.07 -21.98 9.23
N ARG A 31 44.07 -21.25 9.73
CA ARG A 31 42.69 -21.76 9.86
C ARG A 31 41.74 -21.45 8.70
N ILE A 32 42.21 -20.76 7.66
CA ILE A 32 41.40 -20.44 6.46
C ILE A 32 41.38 -21.60 5.45
N CYS A 33 42.40 -22.47 5.46
CA CYS A 33 42.53 -23.58 4.49
C CYS A 33 41.59 -24.77 4.73
N ASN A 34 41.03 -24.96 5.93
CA ASN A 34 40.21 -26.14 6.23
C ASN A 34 38.70 -25.98 5.95
N TYR A 35 38.20 -24.76 5.73
CA TYR A 35 36.75 -24.55 5.51
C TYR A 35 36.33 -24.65 4.04
N ILE A 36 37.24 -24.39 3.09
CA ILE A 36 37.00 -24.52 1.65
C ILE A 36 37.00 -25.99 1.19
N PHE A 37 37.66 -26.88 1.94
CA PHE A 37 37.78 -28.31 1.58
C PHE A 37 36.55 -29.17 1.99
N TRP A 38 35.67 -28.67 2.86
CA TRP A 38 34.50 -29.43 3.34
C TRP A 38 33.25 -29.26 2.47
N THR A 39 33.10 -28.13 1.76
CA THR A 39 31.92 -27.88 0.89
C THR A 39 32.00 -28.55 -0.48
N LYS A 40 33.19 -28.98 -0.93
CA LYS A 40 33.39 -29.60 -2.26
C LYS A 40 33.24 -31.13 -2.30
N ARG A 41 32.99 -31.79 -1.17
CA ARG A 41 32.93 -33.26 -1.07
C ARG A 41 31.51 -33.86 -1.02
N ASN A 42 30.46 -33.03 -1.00
CA ASN A 42 29.07 -33.51 -0.91
C ASN A 42 28.21 -33.29 -2.17
N THR A 43 28.84 -32.96 -3.30
CA THR A 43 28.18 -32.66 -4.58
C THR A 43 28.53 -33.62 -5.73
N LEU A 44 29.15 -34.77 -5.45
CA LEU A 44 29.56 -35.73 -6.50
C LEU A 44 28.97 -37.15 -6.36
N SER A 45 28.08 -37.41 -5.39
CA SER A 45 27.51 -38.77 -5.18
C SER A 45 25.99 -38.88 -5.41
N LYS A 46 25.36 -37.89 -6.05
CA LYS A 46 23.92 -37.96 -6.42
C LYS A 46 23.62 -37.76 -7.91
N MET A 47 24.63 -37.93 -8.78
CA MET A 47 24.47 -37.81 -10.24
C MET A 47 24.61 -39.15 -11.00
N ALA A 48 24.57 -40.29 -10.33
CA ALA A 48 24.75 -41.59 -10.98
C ALA A 48 23.77 -42.65 -10.47
N PHE A 49 22.49 -42.52 -10.79
CA PHE A 49 21.59 -43.64 -11.11
C PHE A 49 20.19 -43.09 -11.47
N ARG A 50 19.51 -43.74 -12.42
CA ARG A 50 18.15 -43.45 -12.96
C ARG A 50 18.12 -42.59 -14.23
N GLY A 51 18.89 -43.01 -15.23
CA GLY A 51 18.43 -42.92 -16.61
C GLY A 51 17.30 -43.95 -16.88
N VAL A 52 16.40 -43.58 -17.79
CA VAL A 52 15.34 -44.37 -18.43
C VAL A 52 14.03 -44.56 -17.64
N LEU A 53 12.90 -44.34 -18.34
CA LEU A 53 11.48 -44.34 -17.93
C LEU A 53 10.94 -43.13 -17.17
N ARG A 54 10.70 -42.04 -17.92
CA ARG A 54 9.48 -41.20 -17.78
C ARG A 54 9.18 -40.45 -19.09
N MET A 55 9.09 -41.19 -20.19
CA MET A 55 8.22 -40.82 -21.32
C MET A 55 6.80 -41.15 -20.86
N GLY A 56 5.96 -40.12 -20.69
CA GLY A 56 4.57 -40.31 -20.27
C GLY A 56 4.10 -39.23 -19.28
N VAL A 57 3.30 -38.31 -19.81
CA VAL A 57 2.41 -37.40 -19.06
C VAL A 57 3.12 -36.34 -18.21
N ARG A 58 3.83 -35.41 -18.86
CA ARG A 58 3.77 -34.02 -18.38
C ARG A 58 2.49 -33.44 -18.93
N LYS A 59 1.45 -33.47 -18.08
CA LYS A 59 0.24 -32.65 -18.22
C LYS A 59 0.66 -31.30 -18.81
N LEU A 60 0.02 -30.91 -19.91
CA LEU A 60 -0.11 -29.49 -20.24
C LEU A 60 -0.49 -28.79 -18.95
N GLN A 61 0.46 -28.08 -18.34
CA GLN A 61 0.13 -27.08 -17.35
C GLN A 61 -0.67 -26.06 -18.15
N VAL A 62 -1.99 -26.15 -18.05
CA VAL A 62 -2.90 -25.11 -18.48
C VAL A 62 -2.39 -23.87 -17.77
N ARG A 63 -1.78 -23.00 -18.57
CA ARG A 63 -1.49 -21.65 -18.15
C ARG A 63 -2.85 -21.01 -17.94
N ASN A 64 -3.33 -21.01 -16.69
CA ASN A 64 -4.37 -20.08 -16.30
C ASN A 64 -3.71 -18.70 -16.30
N PHE A 65 -3.66 -18.08 -17.48
CA PHE A 65 -3.31 -16.68 -17.63
C PHE A 65 -4.60 -15.89 -17.74
N ALA A 66 -4.63 -14.81 -16.96
CA ALA A 66 -5.67 -13.80 -16.84
C ALA A 66 -6.98 -14.28 -16.22
N ASP A 67 -7.17 -13.93 -14.94
CA ASP A 67 -8.50 -13.53 -14.49
C ASP A 67 -9.00 -12.48 -15.50
N ALA A 68 -10.19 -12.68 -16.05
CA ALA A 68 -10.66 -11.92 -17.19
C ALA A 68 -10.59 -10.43 -16.87
N ALA A 69 -9.90 -9.65 -17.71
CA ALA A 69 -10.15 -8.21 -17.75
C ALA A 69 -11.67 -8.03 -17.83
N PRO A 70 -12.30 -7.24 -16.95
CA PRO A 70 -13.74 -7.08 -16.95
C PRO A 70 -14.15 -6.64 -18.37
N LYS A 71 -14.80 -7.56 -19.10
CA LYS A 71 -15.47 -7.26 -20.36
C LYS A 71 -16.79 -6.60 -20.00
N GLY A 72 -16.70 -5.38 -19.48
CA GLY A 72 -17.80 -4.53 -19.05
C GLY A 72 -17.28 -3.12 -18.84
N ASP A 73 -18.14 -2.11 -18.98
CA ASP A 73 -17.87 -0.74 -18.52
C ASP A 73 -17.94 -0.68 -16.98
N GLU A 74 -17.21 -1.59 -16.32
CA GLU A 74 -17.25 -1.80 -14.88
C GLU A 74 -15.87 -1.56 -14.30
N MET A 75 -15.84 -0.89 -13.15
CA MET A 75 -14.62 -0.49 -12.45
C MET A 75 -14.68 -1.00 -11.02
N ALA A 76 -13.62 -1.69 -10.58
CA ALA A 76 -13.53 -2.20 -9.22
C ALA A 76 -12.90 -1.15 -8.31
N LEU A 77 -13.65 -0.69 -7.31
CA LEU A 77 -13.18 0.25 -6.30
C LEU A 77 -12.74 -0.48 -5.04
N THR A 78 -11.52 -0.17 -4.62
CA THR A 78 -11.05 -0.40 -3.26
C THR A 78 -10.87 0.95 -2.58
N PHE A 79 -11.68 1.24 -1.56
CA PHE A 79 -11.54 2.45 -0.75
C PHE A 79 -11.31 2.07 0.70
N ALA A 80 -10.11 2.37 1.18
CA ALA A 80 -9.68 2.05 2.53
C ALA A 80 -9.06 3.27 3.20
N ALA A 81 -9.33 3.39 4.50
CA ALA A 81 -8.68 4.32 5.39
C ALA A 81 -8.05 3.57 6.58
N GLY A 82 -7.15 4.21 7.32
CA GLY A 82 -6.49 3.59 8.48
C GLY A 82 -7.47 3.11 9.56
N ASN A 83 -8.65 3.74 9.65
CA ASN A 83 -9.71 3.41 10.59
C ASN A 83 -10.67 2.31 10.08
N LYS A 84 -11.05 2.33 8.80
CA LYS A 84 -12.06 1.43 8.22
C LYS A 84 -11.87 1.24 6.71
N VAL A 85 -12.18 0.03 6.23
CA VAL A 85 -12.36 -0.24 4.80
C VAL A 85 -13.82 0.01 4.43
N PHE A 86 -14.07 0.91 3.49
CA PHE A 86 -15.41 1.28 3.03
C PHE A 86 -15.87 0.41 1.87
N TYR A 87 -14.98 0.20 0.91
CA TYR A 87 -15.23 -0.59 -0.30
C TYR A 87 -14.07 -1.56 -0.51
N ASP A 88 -14.38 -2.85 -0.67
CA ASP A 88 -13.41 -3.90 -1.01
C ASP A 88 -13.78 -4.51 -2.36
N LYS A 89 -13.07 -4.07 -3.42
CA LYS A 89 -13.27 -4.51 -4.82
C LYS A 89 -14.73 -4.51 -5.28
N GLN A 90 -15.51 -3.51 -4.84
CA GLN A 90 -16.90 -3.38 -5.27
C GLN A 90 -16.98 -2.70 -6.63
N VAL A 91 -17.93 -3.14 -7.46
CA VAL A 91 -18.17 -2.52 -8.76
C VAL A 91 -18.93 -1.22 -8.55
N VAL A 92 -18.36 -0.12 -9.04
CA VAL A 92 -18.97 1.21 -8.96
C VAL A 92 -19.00 1.86 -10.34
N ARG A 93 -19.93 2.80 -10.53
CA ARG A 93 -20.15 3.47 -11.81
C ARG A 93 -19.25 4.68 -12.00
N GLN A 94 -19.11 5.49 -10.96
CA GLN A 94 -18.35 6.74 -10.99
C GLN A 94 -17.81 7.06 -9.60
N ILE A 95 -16.63 7.68 -9.56
CA ILE A 95 -16.02 8.17 -8.32
C ILE A 95 -15.52 9.59 -8.56
N ASP A 96 -15.97 10.54 -7.74
CA ASP A 96 -15.48 11.91 -7.79
C ASP A 96 -14.50 12.14 -6.63
N VAL A 97 -13.28 12.56 -6.98
CA VAL A 97 -12.15 12.61 -6.06
C VAL A 97 -11.54 14.03 -6.04
N PRO A 98 -11.33 14.62 -4.85
CA PRO A 98 -10.58 15.87 -4.72
C PRO A 98 -9.07 15.58 -4.77
N SER A 99 -8.40 16.07 -5.81
CA SER A 99 -6.94 16.02 -5.91
C SER A 99 -6.30 17.38 -5.69
N PHE A 100 -4.99 17.42 -5.50
CA PHE A 100 -4.25 18.68 -5.42
C PHE A 100 -4.38 19.54 -6.69
N SER A 101 -4.53 18.92 -7.85
CA SER A 101 -4.69 19.60 -9.14
C SER A 101 -6.15 20.05 -9.42
N GLY A 102 -7.08 19.77 -8.52
CA GLY A 102 -8.52 19.98 -8.70
C GLY A 102 -9.33 18.72 -8.44
N ALA A 103 -10.66 18.82 -8.48
CA ALA A 103 -11.55 17.67 -8.38
C ALA A 103 -11.78 17.05 -9.77
N PHE A 104 -11.72 15.73 -9.88
CA PHE A 104 -12.04 15.02 -11.12
C PHE A 104 -12.83 13.75 -10.85
N GLY A 105 -13.64 13.37 -11.83
CA GLY A 105 -14.44 12.15 -11.82
C GLY A 105 -13.72 11.03 -12.58
N ILE A 106 -13.72 9.84 -11.99
CA ILE A 106 -13.17 8.61 -12.57
C ILE A 106 -14.35 7.74 -13.01
N LEU A 107 -14.35 7.39 -14.28
CA LEU A 107 -15.31 6.50 -14.92
C LEU A 107 -14.62 5.18 -15.33
N PRO A 108 -15.37 4.13 -15.68
CA PRO A 108 -14.78 2.94 -16.28
C PRO A 108 -13.91 3.30 -17.50
N LYS A 109 -12.76 2.61 -17.64
CA LYS A 109 -11.76 2.84 -18.70
C LYS A 109 -11.12 4.25 -18.68
N HIS A 110 -10.95 4.83 -17.49
CA HIS A 110 -10.15 6.04 -17.32
C HIS A 110 -8.65 5.78 -17.60
N VAL A 111 -7.91 6.83 -17.97
CA VAL A 111 -6.45 6.74 -18.16
C VAL A 111 -5.79 6.40 -16.83
N PRO A 112 -4.84 5.44 -16.78
CA PRO A 112 -4.07 5.15 -15.58
C PRO A 112 -3.42 6.42 -15.03
N THR A 113 -3.73 6.74 -13.79
CA THR A 113 -3.37 8.01 -13.14
C THR A 113 -3.02 7.77 -11.69
N LEU A 114 -1.98 8.47 -11.22
CA LEU A 114 -1.61 8.54 -9.81
C LEU A 114 -1.79 9.98 -9.35
N ALA A 115 -2.54 10.19 -8.28
CA ALA A 115 -2.72 11.52 -7.70
C ALA A 115 -2.74 11.47 -6.17
N VAL A 116 -2.38 12.61 -5.57
CA VAL A 116 -2.48 12.84 -4.12
C VAL A 116 -3.80 13.53 -3.85
N LEU A 117 -4.48 13.07 -2.80
CA LEU A 117 -5.76 13.61 -2.37
C LEU A 117 -5.56 14.90 -1.59
N ARG A 118 -6.45 15.86 -1.84
CA ARG A 118 -6.61 17.06 -1.03
C ARG A 118 -7.72 16.80 0.00
N PRO A 119 -7.66 17.41 1.20
CA PRO A 119 -8.79 17.34 2.13
C PRO A 119 -10.09 17.75 1.47
N GLY A 120 -11.10 16.90 1.55
CA GLY A 120 -12.34 17.07 0.82
C GLY A 120 -13.28 15.88 0.90
N VAL A 121 -14.36 15.93 0.15
CA VAL A 121 -15.36 14.87 0.10
C VAL A 121 -15.19 14.06 -1.18
N VAL A 122 -15.03 12.75 -1.02
CA VAL A 122 -15.11 11.77 -2.09
C VAL A 122 -16.56 11.35 -2.24
N THR A 123 -17.07 11.40 -3.47
CA THR A 123 -18.42 10.92 -3.79
C THR A 123 -18.31 9.64 -4.61
N VAL A 124 -18.88 8.56 -4.10
CA VAL A 124 -18.96 7.27 -4.79
C VAL A 124 -20.38 7.08 -5.29
N VAL A 125 -20.53 6.84 -6.60
CA VAL A 125 -21.81 6.52 -7.23
C VAL A 125 -21.85 5.03 -7.52
N GLU A 126 -22.70 4.32 -6.79
CA GLU A 126 -22.95 2.89 -6.96
C GLU A 126 -23.82 2.64 -8.21
N ASN A 127 -23.86 1.39 -8.68
CA ASN A 127 -24.65 1.01 -9.86
C ASN A 127 -26.15 1.27 -9.69
N ASP A 128 -26.63 1.21 -8.44
CA ASP A 128 -28.03 1.47 -8.07
C ASP A 128 -28.37 2.98 -8.07
N GLY A 129 -27.40 3.85 -8.40
CA GLY A 129 -27.56 5.31 -8.39
C GLY A 129 -27.44 5.93 -7.00
N LYS A 130 -27.22 5.11 -5.96
CA LYS A 130 -26.95 5.59 -4.60
C LYS A 130 -25.61 6.32 -4.56
N GLN A 131 -25.61 7.50 -3.93
CA GLN A 131 -24.42 8.32 -3.75
C GLN A 131 -23.96 8.26 -2.30
N SER A 132 -22.74 7.77 -2.09
CA SER A 132 -22.09 7.71 -0.78
C SER A 132 -21.04 8.82 -0.70
N LYS A 133 -21.24 9.77 0.20
CA LYS A 133 -20.32 10.89 0.43
C LYS A 133 -19.46 10.62 1.66
N ILE A 134 -18.15 10.64 1.46
CA ILE A 134 -17.18 10.32 2.51
C ILE A 134 -16.13 11.43 2.55
N PHE A 135 -15.97 12.04 3.72
CA PHE A 135 -14.93 13.02 3.96
C PHE A 135 -13.58 12.31 4.13
N VAL A 136 -12.55 12.86 3.50
CA VAL A 136 -11.18 12.35 3.51
C VAL A 136 -10.23 13.47 3.93
N SER A 137 -9.30 13.16 4.84
CA SER A 137 -8.27 14.11 5.28
C SER A 137 -7.15 14.25 4.25
N SER A 138 -6.45 13.16 3.98
CA SER A 138 -5.32 13.06 3.06
C SER A 138 -5.22 11.63 2.52
N GLY A 139 -4.48 11.45 1.42
CA GLY A 139 -4.30 10.11 0.85
C GLY A 139 -3.79 10.12 -0.57
N THR A 140 -3.92 8.96 -1.23
CA THR A 140 -3.57 8.76 -2.63
C THR A 140 -4.68 8.05 -3.38
N VAL A 141 -4.75 8.31 -4.69
CA VAL A 141 -5.59 7.58 -5.62
C VAL A 141 -4.73 7.01 -6.72
N THR A 142 -4.95 5.73 -7.03
CA THR A 142 -4.28 5.03 -8.11
C THR A 142 -5.30 4.37 -9.00
N VAL A 143 -5.29 4.74 -10.28
CA VAL A 143 -6.07 4.11 -11.34
C VAL A 143 -5.11 3.27 -12.16
N ASN A 144 -5.40 1.98 -12.26
CA ASN A 144 -4.59 1.02 -13.01
C ASN A 144 -5.19 0.77 -14.40
N ASP A 145 -4.40 0.18 -15.30
CA ASP A 145 -4.83 -0.18 -16.66
C ASP A 145 -5.94 -1.23 -16.70
N ASP A 146 -6.04 -2.06 -15.65
CA ASP A 146 -7.09 -3.08 -15.48
C ASP A 146 -8.44 -2.49 -15.05
N SER A 147 -8.59 -1.16 -15.02
CA SER A 147 -9.75 -0.45 -14.48
C SER A 147 -10.00 -0.76 -12.99
N SER A 148 -8.96 -1.15 -12.25
CA SER A 148 -9.02 -1.15 -10.78
C SER A 148 -8.64 0.24 -10.25
N VAL A 149 -9.45 0.74 -9.32
CA VAL A 149 -9.21 2.01 -8.65
C VAL A 149 -9.00 1.77 -7.17
N GLN A 150 -7.90 2.28 -6.65
CA GLN A 150 -7.57 2.22 -5.24
C GLN A 150 -7.50 3.64 -4.71
N VAL A 151 -8.37 3.92 -3.74
CA VAL A 151 -8.34 5.16 -2.97
C VAL A 151 -7.89 4.77 -1.57
N LEU A 152 -6.74 5.29 -1.15
CA LEU A 152 -6.15 5.01 0.15
C LEU A 152 -6.05 6.32 0.91
N ALA A 153 -6.79 6.43 2.00
CA ALA A 153 -6.80 7.61 2.86
C ALA A 153 -6.10 7.32 4.20
N GLU A 154 -5.57 8.38 4.82
CA GLU A 154 -5.09 8.30 6.21
C GLU A 154 -6.28 8.17 7.17
N GLU A 155 -7.20 9.15 7.11
CA GLU A 155 -8.46 9.16 7.84
C GLU A 155 -9.62 9.45 6.89
N ALA A 156 -10.72 8.75 7.10
CA ALA A 156 -11.96 9.00 6.37
C ALA A 156 -13.18 8.78 7.25
N HIS A 157 -14.18 9.66 7.12
CA HIS A 157 -15.42 9.64 7.89
C HIS A 157 -16.62 9.89 6.97
N PRO A 158 -17.69 9.09 7.06
CA PRO A 158 -18.92 9.41 6.35
C PRO A 158 -19.52 10.71 6.93
N LEU A 159 -20.20 11.49 6.09
CA LEU A 159 -20.71 12.82 6.49
C LEU A 159 -21.65 12.77 7.70
N GLU A 160 -22.39 11.68 7.88
CA GLU A 160 -23.31 11.46 9.00
C GLU A 160 -22.63 11.43 10.38
N ASN A 161 -21.33 11.13 10.43
CA ASN A 161 -20.58 11.01 11.69
C ASN A 161 -19.87 12.30 12.09
N ILE A 162 -19.92 13.36 11.27
CA ILE A 162 -19.18 14.60 11.54
C ILE A 162 -20.12 15.62 12.20
N ASP A 163 -19.78 16.02 13.43
CA ASP A 163 -20.48 17.10 14.13
C ASP A 163 -19.94 18.49 13.74
N ARG A 164 -20.85 19.40 13.44
CA ARG A 164 -20.53 20.78 13.05
C ARG A 164 -20.01 21.61 14.23
N SER A 165 -20.56 21.44 15.43
CA SER A 165 -20.06 22.18 16.60
C SER A 165 -18.62 21.82 16.92
N ALA A 166 -18.31 20.51 16.98
CA ALA A 166 -16.95 20.03 17.19
C ALA A 166 -15.97 20.55 16.12
N ALA A 167 -16.39 20.58 14.84
CA ALA A 167 -15.58 21.10 13.76
C ALA A 167 -15.29 22.61 13.90
N GLN A 168 -16.26 23.42 14.34
CA GLN A 168 -16.09 24.85 14.56
C GLN A 168 -15.13 25.16 15.71
N GLU A 169 -15.25 24.42 16.82
CA GLU A 169 -14.31 24.53 17.94
C GLU A 169 -12.89 24.17 17.49
N ALA A 170 -12.72 23.09 16.72
CA ALA A 170 -11.43 22.69 16.17
C ALA A 170 -10.85 23.76 15.23
N LEU A 171 -11.69 24.40 14.41
CA LEU A 171 -11.27 25.48 13.51
C LEU A 171 -10.74 26.68 14.29
N SER A 172 -11.45 27.11 15.34
CA SER A 172 -11.05 28.25 16.18
C SER A 172 -9.71 28.02 16.89
N LYS A 173 -9.48 26.78 17.35
CA LYS A 173 -8.20 26.34 17.95
C LYS A 173 -7.08 26.35 16.91
N ALA A 174 -7.31 25.74 15.75
CA ALA A 174 -6.33 25.68 14.66
C ALA A 174 -5.94 27.08 14.13
N GLN A 175 -6.91 28.00 14.02
CA GLN A 175 -6.65 29.39 13.63
C GLN A 175 -5.79 30.13 14.65
N SER A 176 -6.12 30.01 15.94
CA SER A 176 -5.34 30.64 17.02
C SER A 176 -3.90 30.13 17.03
N GLU A 177 -3.71 28.83 16.83
CA GLU A 177 -2.39 28.21 16.74
C GLU A 177 -1.62 28.63 15.48
N LEU A 178 -2.30 28.88 14.36
CA LEU A 178 -1.67 29.36 13.13
C LEU A 178 -1.12 30.76 13.33
N SER A 179 -1.88 31.64 13.98
CA SER A 179 -1.43 33.02 14.30
C SER A 179 -0.21 33.06 15.23
N SER A 180 -0.01 32.04 16.06
CA SER A 180 1.12 31.96 16.99
C SER A 180 2.31 31.12 16.46
N ALA A 181 2.26 30.64 15.22
CA ALA A 181 3.24 29.70 14.68
C ALA A 181 4.49 30.39 14.09
N SER A 182 5.66 29.78 14.29
CA SER A 182 6.90 30.13 13.59
C SER A 182 6.97 29.48 12.21
N ASN A 183 7.77 30.07 11.30
CA ASN A 183 7.82 29.81 9.85
C ASN A 183 7.75 28.32 9.41
N GLU A 184 8.41 27.39 10.12
CA GLU A 184 8.40 25.96 9.75
C GLU A 184 7.08 25.25 10.08
N LYS A 185 6.38 25.69 11.14
CA LYS A 185 5.12 25.07 11.59
C LYS A 185 3.89 25.63 10.87
N VAL A 186 4.05 26.73 10.14
CA VAL A 186 2.95 27.41 9.44
C VAL A 186 2.31 26.47 8.41
N ILE A 187 3.11 25.77 7.61
CA ILE A 187 2.62 24.91 6.52
C ILE A 187 1.72 23.79 7.05
N TYR A 188 2.17 23.08 8.08
CA TYR A 188 1.38 21.99 8.69
C TYR A 188 0.09 22.52 9.30
N LYS A 189 0.14 23.66 9.99
CA LYS A 189 -1.04 24.28 10.61
C LYS A 189 -2.02 24.82 9.58
N SER A 190 -1.56 25.35 8.44
CA SER A 190 -2.45 25.75 7.36
C SER A 190 -3.21 24.58 6.77
N LEU A 191 -2.59 23.40 6.66
CA LEU A 191 -3.28 22.18 6.21
C LEU A 191 -4.37 21.74 7.20
N VAL A 192 -4.12 21.86 8.51
CA VAL A 192 -5.14 21.56 9.54
C VAL A 192 -6.32 22.52 9.45
N VAL A 193 -6.06 23.81 9.26
CA VAL A 193 -7.11 24.81 9.04
C VAL A 193 -7.90 24.50 7.76
N GLU A 194 -7.23 24.05 6.71
CA GLU A 194 -7.88 23.67 5.46
C GLU A 194 -8.78 22.44 5.59
N CYS A 195 -8.33 21.38 6.29
CA CYS A 195 -9.14 20.20 6.61
C CYS A 195 -10.40 20.57 7.40
N THR A 196 -10.25 21.37 8.45
CA THR A 196 -11.35 21.79 9.34
C THR A 196 -12.32 22.75 8.66
N THR A 197 -11.82 23.64 7.80
CA THR A 197 -12.68 24.54 7.01
C THR A 197 -13.50 23.74 5.99
N THR A 198 -12.86 22.82 5.27
CA THR A 198 -13.52 22.02 4.23
C THR A 198 -14.60 21.13 4.79
N SER A 199 -14.37 20.49 5.95
CA SER A 199 -15.40 19.68 6.63
C SER A 199 -16.64 20.50 7.01
N ILE A 200 -16.48 21.75 7.45
CA ILE A 200 -17.62 22.64 7.76
C ILE A 200 -18.38 23.04 6.49
N VAL A 201 -17.67 23.36 5.40
CA VAL A 201 -18.30 23.75 4.12
C VAL A 201 -19.20 22.64 3.60
N PHE A 202 -18.75 21.38 3.62
CA PHE A 202 -19.53 20.25 3.11
C PHE A 202 -20.64 19.75 4.04
N LEU A 203 -20.63 20.11 5.33
CA LEU A 203 -21.74 19.86 6.26
C LEU A 203 -22.88 20.87 6.11
N GLY A 204 -22.62 22.02 5.50
CA GLY A 204 -23.60 23.12 5.38
C GLY A 204 -24.41 23.15 4.08
N THR A 205 -24.05 22.31 3.10
CA THR A 205 -24.66 22.24 1.76
C THR A 205 -25.51 20.98 1.59
#